data_AF-A0A1H7XRC4-F1
#
_entry.id   AF-A0A1H7XRC4-F1
#
_cell.length_a   1.000
_cell.length_b   1.000
_cell.length_c   1.000
_cell.angle_alpha   90.00
_cell.angle_beta   90.00
_cell.angle_gamma   90.00
#
_symmetry.space_group_name_H-M   'P 1'
#
loop_
_entity.id
_entity.type
_entity.pdbx_description
1 polymer ?
#
loop_
_entity_poly.entity_id
_entity_poly.type
_entity_poly.pdbx_seq_one_letter_code
_entity_poly.pdbx_strand_id
1 'polypeptide(L)' 'MICECGGVLDVIRVEEYPENIKDKISYKRLCDVECLKCGKQILSQPYDWGKPMNVAKGNMKKVYSTDE' A
#
# COMPACT_ATOMS: atom_id res chain seq x y z
N MET A 1 6.99 4.10 -6.84
CA MET A 1 6.98 5.57 -6.67
C MET A 1 8.39 6.11 -6.93
N ILE A 2 8.53 7.13 -7.79
CA ILE A 2 9.82 7.71 -8.18
C ILE A 2 9.84 9.18 -7.73
N CYS A 3 10.91 9.60 -7.07
CA CYS A 3 11.16 10.98 -6.68
C CYS A 3 11.62 11.81 -7.90
N GLU A 4 11.41 13.12 -7.87
CA GLU A 4 11.85 14.06 -8.92
C GLU A 4 13.35 13.96 -9.26
N CYS A 5 14.18 13.52 -8.30
CA CYS A 5 15.62 13.30 -8.49
C CYS A 5 15.97 11.96 -9.21
N GLY A 6 14.94 11.21 -9.62
CA GLY A 6 15.04 9.86 -10.19
C GLY A 6 15.29 8.74 -9.16
N GLY A 7 15.24 9.04 -7.86
CA GLY A 7 15.39 8.03 -6.80
C GLY A 7 14.09 7.29 -6.50
N VAL A 8 14.20 6.10 -5.87
CA VAL A 8 13.03 5.36 -5.38
C VAL A 8 12.51 6.01 -4.10
N LEU A 9 11.19 6.10 -3.96
CA LEU A 9 10.51 6.50 -2.74
C LEU A 9 10.13 5.26 -1.94
N ASP A 10 10.57 5.18 -0.69
CA ASP A 10 10.28 4.12 0.26
C ASP A 10 9.27 4.57 1.32
N VAL A 11 8.41 3.67 1.78
CA VAL A 11 7.37 4.00 2.77
C VAL A 11 7.98 3.96 4.17
N ILE A 12 7.95 5.10 4.87
CA ILE A 12 8.53 5.23 6.22
C ILE A 12 7.48 5.26 7.33
N ARG A 13 6.24 5.65 7.01
CA ARG A 13 5.12 5.68 7.95
C ARG A 13 3.81 5.42 7.21
N VAL A 14 2.92 4.65 7.82
CA VAL A 14 1.55 4.43 7.33
C VAL A 14 0.60 4.93 8.40
N GLU A 15 -0.47 5.62 7.98
CA GLU A 15 -1.54 6.06 8.86
C GLU A 15 -2.17 4.87 9.59
N GLU A 16 -2.42 5.02 10.89
CA GLU A 16 -3.21 4.05 11.64
C GLU A 16 -4.70 4.21 11.33
N TYR A 17 -5.46 3.12 11.51
CA TYR A 17 -6.90 3.22 11.39
C TYR A 17 -7.46 4.03 12.57
N PRO A 18 -8.41 4.96 12.33
CA PRO A 18 -9.16 5.57 13.41
C PRO A 18 -9.87 4.51 14.25
N GLU A 19 -9.89 4.67 15.58
CA GLU A 19 -10.39 3.65 16.52
C GLU A 19 -11.82 3.18 16.20
N ASN A 20 -12.66 4.09 15.69
CA ASN A 20 -14.08 3.85 15.42
C ASN A 20 -14.40 3.54 13.95
N ILE A 21 -13.40 3.24 13.13
CA ILE A 21 -13.64 2.91 11.72
C ILE A 21 -14.26 1.50 11.62
N LYS A 22 -15.50 1.44 11.11
CA LYS A 22 -16.22 0.17 10.91
C LYS A 22 -15.77 -0.56 9.65
N ASP A 23 -15.48 0.20 8.59
CA ASP A 23 -15.06 -0.34 7.30
C ASP A 23 -13.58 -0.02 7.05
N LYS A 24 -12.70 -0.93 7.48
CA LYS A 24 -11.26 -0.85 7.24
C LYS A 24 -10.88 -1.13 5.79
N ILE A 25 -11.73 -1.86 5.04
CA ILE A 25 -11.41 -2.30 3.67
C ILE A 25 -11.50 -1.12 2.71
N SER A 26 -12.52 -0.27 2.88
CA SER A 26 -12.70 0.91 2.03
C SER A 26 -11.93 2.15 2.52
N TYR A 27 -11.29 2.07 3.69
CA TYR A 27 -10.58 3.22 4.27
C TYR A 27 -9.24 3.46 3.56
N LYS A 28 -9.15 4.61 2.89
CA LYS A 28 -7.95 5.03 2.16
C LYS A 28 -6.95 5.68 3.10
N ARG A 29 -6.01 4.87 3.60
CA ARG A 29 -4.92 5.35 4.46
C ARG A 29 -3.94 6.22 3.70
N LEU A 30 -3.33 7.13 4.44
CA LEU A 30 -2.18 7.89 3.99
C LEU A 30 -0.87 7.20 4.41
N CYS A 31 0.22 7.60 3.79
CA CYS A 31 1.56 7.22 4.15
C CYS A 31 2.51 8.38 3.91
N ASP A 32 3.65 8.32 4.57
CA ASP A 32 4.78 9.17 4.27
C ASP A 32 5.87 8.33 3.64
N VAL A 33 6.59 8.97 2.72
CA VAL A 33 7.66 8.32 1.96
C VAL A 33 8.94 9.14 2.03
N GLU A 34 10.07 8.45 1.95
CA GLU A 34 11.39 9.06 1.85
C GLU A 34 12.10 8.59 0.59
N CYS A 35 12.77 9.50 -0.09
CA CYS A 35 13.59 9.14 -1.23
C CYS A 35 14.91 8.53 -0.78
N LEU A 36 15.17 7.27 -1.15
CA LEU A 36 16.42 6.56 -0.85
C LEU A 36 17.66 7.19 -1.50
N LYS A 37 17.49 8.12 -2.44
CA LYS A 37 18.59 8.79 -3.16
C LYS A 37 18.92 10.17 -2.58
N CYS A 38 17.92 11.00 -2.27
CA CYS A 38 18.13 12.38 -1.85
C CYS A 38 17.55 12.73 -0.49
N GLY A 39 16.94 11.79 0.23
CA GLY A 39 16.35 12.01 1.56
C GLY A 39 15.10 12.90 1.57
N LYS A 40 14.57 13.29 0.40
CA LYS A 40 13.34 14.10 0.34
C LYS A 40 12.19 13.30 0.94
N GLN A 41 11.56 13.86 1.96
CA GLN A 41 10.35 13.31 2.56
C GLN A 41 9.11 13.92 1.90
N ILE A 42 8.13 13.07 1.60
CA ILE A 42 6.82 13.49 1.09
C ILE A 42 5.78 12.92 2.02
N LEU A 43 5.01 13.82 2.64
CA LEU A 43 4.03 13.45 3.64
C LEU A 43 2.65 13.24 3.04
N SER A 44 1.80 12.50 3.75
CA SER A 44 0.36 12.38 3.49
C SER A 44 0.03 11.95 2.06
N GLN A 45 0.82 11.02 1.52
CA GLN A 45 0.59 10.39 0.23
C GLN A 45 -0.47 9.29 0.36
N PRO A 46 -1.33 9.05 -0.64
CA PRO A 46 -2.23 7.90 -0.61
C PRO A 46 -1.43 6.59 -0.52
N TYR A 47 -1.65 5.74 0.48
CA TYR A 47 -0.87 4.50 0.65
C TYR A 47 -1.03 3.52 -0.54
N ASP A 48 -2.17 3.57 -1.23
CA ASP A 48 -2.54 2.60 -2.27
C ASP A 48 -2.38 3.09 -3.72
N TRP A 49 -1.79 4.27 -3.97
CA TRP A 49 -1.48 4.85 -5.31
C TRP A 49 -2.37 4.40 -6.51
N GLY A 50 -3.69 4.32 -6.32
CA GLY A 50 -4.68 4.38 -7.40
C GLY A 50 -4.81 3.20 -8.37
N LYS A 51 -4.43 1.97 -8.05
CA LYS A 51 -5.05 0.77 -8.68
C LYS A 51 -5.22 -0.34 -7.65
N PRO A 52 -6.35 -1.07 -7.66
CA PRO A 52 -6.46 -2.32 -6.92
C PRO A 52 -5.44 -3.30 -7.52
N MET A 53 -4.21 -3.30 -7.01
CA MET A 53 -3.28 -4.41 -7.19
C MET A 53 -3.72 -5.63 -6.36
N ASN A 54 -4.89 -5.53 -5.71
CA ASN A 54 -5.69 -6.64 -5.21
C ASN A 54 -7.07 -6.67 -5.90
N VAL A 55 -7.15 -6.55 -7.24
CA VAL A 55 -8.17 -7.36 -7.91
C VAL A 55 -7.61 -8.77 -7.85
N ALA A 56 -7.95 -9.53 -6.82
CA ALA A 56 -7.94 -10.97 -6.92
C ALA A 56 -8.92 -11.31 -8.06
N LYS A 57 -8.43 -11.25 -9.30
CA LYS A 57 -9.16 -11.58 -10.51
C LYS A 57 -9.36 -13.08 -10.47
N GLY A 58 -10.41 -13.50 -9.77
CA GLY A 58 -11.17 -14.73 -10.01
C GLY A 58 -10.42 -16.05 -10.25
N ASN A 59 -9.18 -16.22 -9.78
CA ASN A 59 -8.40 -17.44 -10.02
C ASN A 59 -7.65 -17.92 -8.76
N MET A 60 -8.26 -17.83 -7.58
CA MET A 60 -7.92 -18.80 -6.54
C MET A 60 -8.42 -20.15 -7.05
N LYS A 61 -7.54 -20.97 -7.63
CA LYS A 61 -7.83 -22.37 -7.90
C LYS A 61 -8.31 -22.98 -6.59
N LYS A 62 -9.46 -23.67 -6.62
CA LYS A 62 -9.95 -24.45 -5.47
C LYS A 62 -8.81 -25.32 -4.98
N VAL A 63 -8.43 -25.15 -3.71
CA VAL A 63 -7.59 -26.10 -3.00
C VAL A 63 -8.43 -27.36 -2.88
N TYR A 64 -8.21 -28.34 -3.77
CA TYR A 64 -8.61 -29.70 -3.50
C TYR A 64 -7.51 -30.35 -2.69
N SER A 65 -7.87 -30.73 -1.47
CA SER A 65 -7.15 -31.68 -0.62
C SER A 65 -6.81 -32.96 -1.39
N THR A 66 -5.61 -33.48 -1.17
CA THR A 66 -5.42 -34.88 -0.76
C THR A 66 -4.07 -34.98 -0.08
N ASP A 67 -4.11 -35.41 1.17
CA ASP A 67 -3.00 -36.01 1.88
C ASP A 67 -2.47 -37.21 1.08
N GLU A 68 -1.15 -37.33 0.96
CA GLU A 68 -0.43 -38.58 0.71
C GLU A 68 0.66 -38.76 1.76
#